data_AF-A0A959FLK4-F1
#
_entry.id   AF-A0A959FLK4-F1
#
_cell.length_a   1.000
_cell.length_b   1.000
_cell.length_c   1.000
_cell.angle_alpha   90.00
_cell.angle_beta   90.00
_cell.angle_gamma   90.00
#
_symmetry.space_group_name_H-M   'P 1'
#
loop_
_entity.id
_entity.type
_entity.pdbx_description
1 polymer ?
#
loop_
_entity_poly.entity_id
_entity_poly.type
_entity_poly.pdbx_seq_one_letter_code
_entity_poly.pdbx_strand_id
1 'polypeptide(L)'
;MDVVLSQFTFSPPENPRLAKIYEAFFKISPKTRDIEFKAHAGVQYATFLDDLKQVPSKAWFKEIEKLIDQIGHEQYREHVQYVMIHIIELLRRPVQFKAMRKRGLQEDEILLAQGGRAQYPQVLPPTEYYFYCSDKSRYLRGIILSVACIPDPLLLNLLERFVAVFPFQSAPISQAPTGLFTYDVFEVYSRLPLEQAIQRLMAVQHKLKAKYAQKKVAGMLDKLAKKNGYGPEEVMEIGLPDFGFDQTAQLQIEIGDYVMIYERSSWSRESTLWKDQQSGKAQKSIPKEIKTEHPERLTYLKNQLKEIKKQFDIQAKRVESYYWEDRTWTFPAWKNRYMDHHFMRLISRCLVWLFEIDGRFVPGVIKEDQIHLLPATDNFTSHQCTRVRLWHPVHAPLPDSPFIPVPEGQPFKQVARETYTDGFIKAQIGTKLSNKVLAMLYKSRGWSNTGTALKRQLKHQPLTLLLELDRANDGQYGPFTGYANSRLTGLTVLRAGKTIESSELDPVIYSELARDVDLFITKAKVE
;
A
#
# COMPACT_ATOMS: atom_id res chain seq x y z
N MET A 1 21.33 16.80 22.83
CA MET A 1 19.93 16.62 22.40
C MET A 1 18.94 17.11 23.47
N ASP A 2 19.13 16.82 24.77
CA ASP A 2 18.28 17.35 25.84
C ASP A 2 18.32 18.88 26.03
N VAL A 3 19.43 19.53 25.70
CA VAL A 3 19.60 21.00 25.78
C VAL A 3 18.85 21.75 24.67
N VAL A 4 18.62 21.11 23.51
CA VAL A 4 17.97 21.73 22.35
C VAL A 4 16.44 21.79 22.54
N LEU A 5 15.85 20.75 23.16
CA LEU A 5 14.43 20.71 23.46
C LEU A 5 14.01 21.66 24.59
N SER A 6 14.93 22.04 25.50
CA SER A 6 14.62 23.01 26.57
C SER A 6 14.43 24.45 26.08
N GLN A 7 14.79 24.76 24.83
CA GLN A 7 14.65 26.09 24.23
C GLN A 7 13.52 26.18 23.19
N PHE A 8 12.89 25.05 22.82
CA PHE A 8 11.79 25.06 21.86
C PHE A 8 10.54 25.68 22.51
N THR A 9 10.08 26.80 21.97
CA THR A 9 8.81 27.42 22.34
C THR A 9 7.84 27.33 21.17
N PHE A 10 6.69 26.70 21.40
CA PHE A 10 5.68 26.55 20.34
C PHE A 10 4.79 27.79 20.26
N SER A 11 5.39 28.89 19.78
CA SER A 11 4.79 30.22 19.64
C SER A 11 5.03 30.78 18.24
N PRO A 12 4.27 31.81 17.81
CA PRO A 12 4.58 32.52 16.57
C PRO A 12 6.03 33.03 16.61
N PRO A 13 6.79 32.84 15.53
CA PRO A 13 8.16 33.33 15.47
C PRO A 13 8.18 34.86 15.46
N GLU A 14 9.25 35.46 16.00
CA GLU A 14 9.46 36.91 15.98
C GLU A 14 9.59 37.48 14.56
N ASN A 15 9.88 36.63 13.58
CA ASN A 15 9.93 37.01 12.17
C ASN A 15 8.55 37.52 11.70
N PRO A 16 8.42 38.81 11.31
CA PRO A 16 7.13 39.41 10.97
C PRO A 16 6.43 38.76 9.77
N ARG A 17 7.19 38.16 8.84
CA ARG A 17 6.61 37.48 7.67
C ARG A 17 6.01 36.13 8.04
N LEU A 18 6.71 35.36 8.88
CA LEU A 18 6.17 34.11 9.42
C LEU A 18 4.98 34.37 10.36
N ALA A 19 4.99 35.46 11.13
CA ALA A 19 3.87 35.84 11.99
C ALA A 19 2.56 36.01 11.19
N LYS A 20 2.60 36.60 9.98
CA LYS A 20 1.43 36.71 9.09
C LYS A 20 0.86 35.35 8.65
N ILE A 21 1.72 34.36 8.46
CA ILE A 21 1.27 32.97 8.17
C ILE A 21 0.53 32.41 9.39
N TYR A 22 1.06 32.62 10.60
CA TYR A 22 0.43 32.17 11.83
C TYR A 22 -0.92 32.87 12.07
N GLU A 23 -1.04 34.15 11.75
CA GLU A 23 -2.32 34.88 11.75
C GLU A 23 -3.33 34.25 10.79
N ALA A 24 -2.90 33.85 9.58
CA ALA A 24 -3.76 33.19 8.61
C ALA A 24 -4.23 31.79 9.08
N PHE A 25 -3.49 31.12 9.97
CA PHE A 25 -3.93 29.84 10.57
C PHE A 25 -5.17 29.98 11.44
N PHE A 26 -5.40 31.17 12.03
CA PHE A 26 -6.61 31.44 12.79
C PHE A 26 -7.88 31.38 11.93
N LYS A 27 -7.79 31.54 10.61
CA LYS A 27 -8.95 31.50 9.71
C LYS A 27 -9.52 30.09 9.51
N ILE A 28 -8.82 29.04 9.94
CA ILE A 28 -9.23 27.63 9.75
C ILE A 28 -10.29 27.20 10.76
N SER A 29 -10.25 27.74 11.99
CA SER A 29 -11.09 27.27 13.10
C SER A 29 -11.49 28.42 14.02
N PRO A 30 -12.68 28.35 14.64
CA PRO A 30 -13.15 29.37 15.58
C PRO A 30 -12.25 29.48 16.83
N LYS A 31 -12.26 30.65 17.48
CA LYS A 31 -11.53 30.86 18.74
C LYS A 31 -12.25 30.17 19.89
N THR A 32 -11.52 29.80 20.93
CA THR A 32 -12.08 29.26 22.19
C THR A 32 -13.20 30.13 22.76
N ARG A 33 -13.03 31.45 22.71
CA ARG A 33 -14.05 32.41 23.16
C ARG A 33 -15.36 32.32 22.37
N ASP A 34 -15.30 32.05 21.07
CA ASP A 34 -16.49 31.90 20.22
C ASP A 34 -17.26 30.63 20.61
N ILE A 35 -16.54 29.61 21.06
CA ILE A 35 -17.08 28.31 21.50
C ILE A 35 -17.72 28.43 22.87
N GLU A 36 -17.05 29.10 23.81
CA GLU A 36 -17.62 29.43 25.12
C GLU A 36 -18.92 30.21 24.94
N PHE A 37 -18.93 31.22 24.07
CA PHE A 37 -20.14 31.97 23.74
C PHE A 37 -21.25 31.05 23.19
N LYS A 38 -20.95 30.19 22.20
CA LYS A 38 -21.91 29.21 21.66
C LYS A 38 -22.45 28.27 22.74
N ALA A 39 -21.60 27.79 23.65
CA ALA A 39 -21.99 26.89 24.73
C ALA A 39 -22.94 27.58 25.73
N HIS A 40 -22.63 28.84 26.10
CA HIS A 40 -23.48 29.65 26.96
C HIS A 40 -24.81 30.02 26.27
N ALA A 41 -24.83 30.08 24.94
CA ALA A 41 -26.02 30.30 24.13
C ALA A 41 -26.87 29.02 23.91
N GLY A 42 -26.55 27.90 24.56
CA GLY A 42 -27.33 26.66 24.48
C GLY A 42 -27.19 25.90 23.15
N VAL A 43 -26.13 26.17 22.39
CA VAL A 43 -25.87 25.51 21.10
C VAL A 43 -25.61 24.01 21.30
N GLN A 44 -26.24 23.18 20.46
CA GLN A 44 -26.15 21.72 20.57
C GLN A 44 -24.75 21.18 20.23
N TYR A 45 -24.39 20.07 20.88
CA TYR A 45 -23.14 19.32 20.69
C TYR A 45 -22.77 19.04 19.22
N ALA A 46 -23.77 18.73 18.37
CA ALA A 46 -23.56 18.45 16.95
C ALA A 46 -22.92 19.64 16.20
N THR A 47 -23.27 20.87 16.58
CA THR A 47 -22.74 22.10 15.97
C THR A 47 -21.24 22.26 16.21
N PHE A 48 -20.78 21.88 17.40
CA PHE A 48 -19.36 21.87 17.71
C PHE A 48 -18.64 20.82 16.84
N LEU A 49 -19.18 19.61 16.72
CA LEU A 49 -18.59 18.60 15.83
C LEU A 49 -18.47 19.06 14.37
N ASP A 50 -19.34 19.94 13.90
CA ASP A 50 -19.27 20.47 12.54
C ASP A 50 -18.13 21.49 12.36
N ASP A 51 -17.84 22.31 13.37
CA ASP A 51 -16.65 23.19 13.39
C ASP A 51 -15.33 22.37 13.33
N LEU A 52 -15.27 21.20 13.99
CA LEU A 52 -14.10 20.30 13.91
C LEU A 52 -13.93 19.64 12.53
N LYS A 53 -15.02 19.48 11.77
CA LYS A 53 -14.98 18.90 10.43
C LYS A 53 -14.64 19.92 9.35
N GLN A 54 -14.56 21.21 9.68
CA GLN A 54 -14.24 22.25 8.70
C GLN A 54 -12.86 21.99 8.11
N VAL A 55 -12.80 21.90 6.79
CA VAL A 55 -11.56 21.79 6.01
C VAL A 55 -11.24 23.18 5.45
N PRO A 56 -9.96 23.59 5.35
CA PRO A 56 -9.64 24.90 4.79
C PRO A 56 -10.18 25.10 3.37
N SER A 57 -10.64 26.31 3.08
CA SER A 57 -11.15 26.65 1.76
C SER A 57 -10.02 26.71 0.72
N LYS A 58 -10.36 26.58 -0.57
CA LYS A 58 -9.39 26.81 -1.66
C LYS A 58 -8.74 28.19 -1.60
N ALA A 59 -9.48 29.20 -1.10
CA ALA A 59 -8.97 30.55 -0.94
C ALA A 59 -7.91 30.64 0.17
N TRP A 60 -8.09 29.88 1.27
CA TRP A 60 -7.10 29.81 2.33
C TRP A 60 -5.77 29.25 1.84
N PHE A 61 -5.78 28.14 1.08
CA PHE A 61 -4.54 27.58 0.52
C PHE A 61 -3.82 28.58 -0.40
N LYS A 62 -4.55 29.28 -1.27
CA LYS A 62 -3.96 30.33 -2.13
C LYS A 62 -3.36 31.50 -1.33
N GLU A 63 -3.98 31.86 -0.20
CA GLU A 63 -3.45 32.89 0.69
C GLU A 63 -2.13 32.43 1.32
N ILE A 64 -2.07 31.18 1.80
CA ILE A 64 -0.86 30.60 2.37
C ILE A 64 0.25 30.46 1.33
N GLU A 65 -0.03 29.97 0.12
CA GLU A 65 0.92 29.93 -1.00
C GLU A 65 1.57 31.31 -1.23
N LYS A 66 0.74 32.36 -1.37
CA LYS A 66 1.22 33.74 -1.55
C LYS A 66 2.08 34.23 -0.38
N LEU A 67 1.75 33.87 0.86
CA LEU A 67 2.54 34.25 2.03
C LEU A 67 3.86 33.48 2.10
N ILE A 68 3.88 32.21 1.70
CA ILE A 68 5.10 31.40 1.59
C ILE A 68 6.02 31.97 0.52
N ASP A 69 5.50 32.38 -0.64
CA ASP A 69 6.28 33.01 -1.72
C ASP A 69 7.02 34.27 -1.25
N GLN A 70 6.43 35.05 -0.33
CA GLN A 70 7.05 36.27 0.23
C GLN A 70 8.21 35.98 1.19
N ILE A 71 8.29 34.77 1.73
CA ILE A 71 9.34 34.33 2.64
C ILE A 71 10.42 33.58 1.87
N GLY A 72 10.00 32.77 0.91
CA GLY A 72 10.84 31.83 0.17
C GLY A 72 10.55 30.39 0.60
N HIS A 73 10.39 29.50 -0.38
CA HIS A 73 10.04 28.10 -0.17
C HIS A 73 11.01 27.39 0.77
N GLU A 74 12.32 27.56 0.59
CA GLU A 74 13.32 26.87 1.42
C GLU A 74 13.27 27.33 2.89
N GLN A 75 13.18 28.65 3.11
CA GLN A 75 13.11 29.20 4.46
C GLN A 75 11.85 28.73 5.20
N TYR A 76 10.71 28.66 4.51
CA TYR A 76 9.48 28.13 5.12
C TYR A 76 9.56 26.61 5.34
N ARG A 77 10.15 25.87 4.40
CA ARG A 77 10.40 24.42 4.53
C ARG A 77 11.25 24.10 5.76
N GLU A 78 12.36 24.81 5.96
CA GLU A 78 13.23 24.67 7.14
C GLU A 78 12.46 24.95 8.44
N HIS A 79 11.62 25.99 8.46
CA HIS A 79 10.76 26.32 9.61
C HIS A 79 9.78 25.19 9.94
N VAL A 80 9.04 24.69 8.94
CA VAL A 80 8.10 23.57 9.15
C VAL A 80 8.84 22.32 9.60
N GLN A 81 9.98 22.00 8.99
CA GLN A 81 10.83 20.88 9.39
C GLN A 81 11.25 21.00 10.85
N TYR A 82 11.78 22.17 11.25
CA TYR A 82 12.19 22.45 12.62
C TYR A 82 11.04 22.19 13.59
N VAL A 83 9.87 22.79 13.37
CA VAL A 83 8.71 22.61 14.25
C VAL A 83 8.27 21.15 14.33
N MET A 84 8.09 20.48 13.19
CA MET A 84 7.56 19.11 13.15
C MET A 84 8.49 18.10 13.82
N ILE A 85 9.81 18.25 13.66
CA ILE A 85 10.78 17.40 14.36
C ILE A 85 10.64 17.55 15.88
N HIS A 86 10.56 18.79 16.38
CA HIS A 86 10.45 19.04 17.83
C HIS A 86 9.13 18.51 18.39
N ILE A 87 8.00 18.71 17.69
CA ILE A 87 6.70 18.17 18.09
C ILE A 87 6.73 16.63 18.15
N ILE A 88 7.29 15.96 17.14
CA ILE A 88 7.40 14.49 17.11
C ILE A 88 8.24 14.00 18.29
N GLU A 89 9.36 14.64 18.59
CA GLU A 89 10.22 14.27 19.71
C GLU A 89 9.55 14.49 21.08
N LEU A 90 8.77 15.56 21.24
CA LEU A 90 7.96 15.80 22.44
C LEU A 90 6.94 14.67 22.66
N LEU A 91 6.27 14.22 21.59
CA LEU A 91 5.26 13.15 21.65
C LEU A 91 5.83 11.76 21.97
N ARG A 92 7.12 11.52 21.70
CA ARG A 92 7.79 10.23 21.94
C ARG A 92 8.18 10.01 23.41
N ARG A 93 8.24 11.07 24.23
CA ARG A 93 8.73 10.95 25.61
C ARG A 93 7.68 10.30 26.53
N PRO A 94 8.04 9.29 27.34
CA PRO A 94 7.16 8.79 28.38
C PRO A 94 6.88 9.91 29.37
N VAL A 95 5.60 10.22 29.60
CA VAL A 95 5.21 11.42 30.31
C VAL A 95 5.53 11.30 31.81
N GLN A 96 6.70 11.80 32.24
CA GLN A 96 7.09 11.90 33.64
C GLN A 96 6.76 13.29 34.21
N PHE A 97 5.49 13.46 34.59
CA PHE A 97 4.89 14.75 34.99
C PHE A 97 5.61 15.50 36.12
N LYS A 98 6.15 14.78 37.11
CA LYS A 98 6.90 15.38 38.23
C LYS A 98 8.18 16.07 37.77
N ALA A 99 8.81 15.59 36.69
CA ALA A 99 10.03 16.20 36.15
C ALA A 99 9.73 17.40 35.24
N MET A 100 8.60 17.41 34.52
CA MET A 100 8.23 18.49 33.60
C MET A 100 7.81 19.78 34.34
N ARG A 101 7.00 19.69 35.40
CA ARG A 101 6.69 20.86 36.27
C ARG A 101 7.94 21.44 36.93
N LYS A 102 8.91 20.59 37.27
CA LYS A 102 10.20 21.00 37.84
C LYS A 102 11.11 21.72 36.84
N ARG A 103 10.81 21.63 35.53
CA ARG A 103 11.57 22.23 34.42
C ARG A 103 10.92 23.49 33.83
N GLY A 104 9.82 23.98 34.41
CA GLY A 104 9.22 25.27 34.03
C GLY A 104 8.39 25.29 32.75
N LEU A 105 8.00 24.13 32.20
CA LEU A 105 7.08 24.04 31.05
C LEU A 105 5.70 24.62 31.40
N GLN A 106 5.11 25.40 30.50
CA GLN A 106 3.79 26.02 30.70
C GLN A 106 2.66 24.99 30.64
N GLU A 107 1.53 25.30 31.28
CA GLU A 107 0.39 24.38 31.48
C GLU A 107 -0.18 23.81 30.17
N ASP A 108 -0.13 24.62 29.13
CA ASP A 108 -0.56 24.35 27.76
C ASP A 108 0.43 23.45 26.97
N GLU A 109 1.72 23.45 27.33
CA GLU A 109 2.72 22.48 26.81
C GLU A 109 2.56 21.12 27.49
N ILE A 110 2.16 21.15 28.77
CA ILE A 110 1.77 19.96 29.52
C ILE A 110 0.47 19.39 28.95
N LEU A 111 -0.49 20.21 28.50
CA LEU A 111 -1.73 19.76 27.84
C LEU A 111 -1.50 19.06 26.49
N LEU A 112 -0.58 19.60 25.66
CA LEU A 112 -0.09 18.93 24.43
C LEU A 112 0.49 17.53 24.74
N ALA A 113 1.15 17.37 25.89
CA ALA A 113 1.68 16.09 26.36
C ALA A 113 0.66 15.22 27.13
N GLN A 114 -0.39 15.80 27.72
CA GLN A 114 -1.38 15.12 28.56
C GLN A 114 -2.48 14.39 27.80
N GLY A 115 -2.75 14.74 26.55
CA GLY A 115 -3.91 14.19 25.83
C GLY A 115 -5.21 14.39 26.61
N GLY A 116 -5.50 15.64 27.00
CA GLY A 116 -6.80 16.13 27.47
C GLY A 116 -7.63 15.18 28.35
N ARG A 117 -7.27 15.00 29.63
CA ARG A 117 -8.20 14.46 30.64
C ARG A 117 -8.82 15.60 31.42
N ALA A 118 -10.11 15.84 31.21
CA ALA A 118 -10.94 16.49 32.23
C ALA A 118 -12.28 15.75 32.33
N GLN A 119 -12.65 15.41 33.56
CA GLN A 119 -13.92 14.79 33.94
C GLN A 119 -14.95 15.90 34.15
N TYR A 120 -15.82 16.18 33.19
CA TYR A 120 -17.04 16.95 33.46
C TYR A 120 -18.22 16.36 32.68
N PRO A 121 -19.33 16.01 33.37
CA PRO A 121 -20.52 15.48 32.72
C PRO A 121 -21.43 16.60 32.19
N GLN A 122 -21.97 16.36 30.99
CA GLN A 122 -23.17 16.97 30.39
C GLN A 122 -23.12 18.50 30.15
N VAL A 123 -23.21 18.91 28.88
CA VAL A 123 -23.40 20.29 28.33
C VAL A 123 -22.14 21.06 27.82
N LEU A 124 -20.91 20.59 28.06
CA LEU A 124 -19.69 21.24 27.51
C LEU A 124 -19.07 20.47 26.32
N PRO A 125 -18.44 21.14 25.33
CA PRO A 125 -17.62 20.47 24.31
C PRO A 125 -16.57 19.57 24.98
N PRO A 126 -16.16 18.44 24.38
CA PRO A 126 -15.15 17.58 24.98
C PRO A 126 -13.87 18.38 25.26
N THR A 127 -13.10 18.05 26.29
CA THR A 127 -11.81 18.71 26.62
C THR A 127 -10.88 18.82 25.41
N GLU A 128 -10.96 17.82 24.54
CA GLU A 128 -10.30 17.69 23.25
C GLU A 128 -10.63 18.81 22.24
N TYR A 129 -11.84 19.35 22.33
CA TYR A 129 -12.35 20.45 21.53
C TYR A 129 -11.71 21.78 21.91
N TYR A 130 -11.64 22.06 23.22
CA TYR A 130 -10.93 23.22 23.76
C TYR A 130 -9.44 23.17 23.42
N PHE A 131 -8.84 21.98 23.48
CA PHE A 131 -7.47 21.75 23.04
C PHE A 131 -7.29 22.11 21.57
N TYR A 132 -8.13 21.59 20.66
CA TYR A 132 -8.04 21.86 19.22
C TYR A 132 -8.24 23.34 18.86
N CYS A 133 -8.99 24.07 19.68
CA CYS A 133 -9.28 25.49 19.46
C CYS A 133 -8.31 26.45 20.16
N SER A 134 -7.36 25.93 20.96
CA SER A 134 -6.25 26.71 21.50
C SER A 134 -5.38 27.30 20.38
N ASP A 135 -4.72 28.42 20.66
CA ASP A 135 -3.83 29.08 19.72
C ASP A 135 -2.72 28.13 19.25
N LYS A 136 -2.09 27.40 20.18
CA LYS A 136 -1.06 26.40 19.87
C LYS A 136 -1.57 25.30 18.94
N SER A 137 -2.74 24.72 19.22
CA SER A 137 -3.30 23.69 18.32
C SER A 137 -3.64 24.23 16.94
N ARG A 138 -4.07 25.50 16.84
CA ARG A 138 -4.33 26.13 15.55
C ARG A 138 -3.05 26.43 14.78
N TYR A 139 -1.95 26.75 15.48
CA TYR A 139 -0.62 26.78 14.87
C TYR A 139 -0.25 25.41 14.31
N LEU A 140 -0.38 24.35 15.11
CA LEU A 140 -0.03 22.99 14.66
C LEU A 140 -0.90 22.56 13.47
N ARG A 141 -2.21 22.81 13.55
CA ARG A 141 -3.16 22.55 12.47
C ARG A 141 -2.75 23.28 11.19
N GLY A 142 -2.48 24.58 11.29
CA GLY A 142 -2.05 25.41 10.17
C GLY A 142 -0.74 24.95 9.57
N ILE A 143 0.25 24.60 10.40
CA ILE A 143 1.55 24.04 9.96
C ILE A 143 1.33 22.75 9.18
N ILE A 144 0.57 21.79 9.73
CA ILE A 144 0.26 20.53 9.04
C ILE A 144 -0.39 20.80 7.69
N LEU A 145 -1.48 21.59 7.65
CA LEU A 145 -2.24 21.87 6.43
C LEU A 145 -1.43 22.67 5.40
N SER A 146 -0.54 23.56 5.86
CA SER A 146 0.32 24.35 4.98
C SER A 146 1.32 23.50 4.19
N VAL A 147 1.63 22.27 4.63
CA VAL A 147 2.47 21.33 3.86
C VAL A 147 1.86 21.03 2.50
N ALA A 148 0.53 21.12 2.34
CA ALA A 148 -0.11 20.96 1.03
C ALA A 148 0.30 22.06 0.02
N CYS A 149 0.74 23.23 0.49
CA CYS A 149 1.22 24.34 -0.34
C CYS A 149 2.69 24.14 -0.76
N ILE A 150 3.43 23.31 -0.02
CA ILE A 150 4.83 22.96 -0.28
C ILE A 150 5.05 21.46 -0.08
N PRO A 151 4.54 20.60 -0.99
CA PRO A 151 4.54 19.14 -0.84
C PRO A 151 5.94 18.53 -1.03
N ASP A 152 6.87 18.93 -0.18
CA ASP A 152 8.24 18.46 -0.12
C ASP A 152 8.31 17.04 0.47
N PRO A 153 9.08 16.11 -0.14
CA PRO A 153 9.17 14.73 0.32
C PRO A 153 9.59 14.57 1.79
N LEU A 154 10.48 15.43 2.30
CA LEU A 154 10.91 15.40 3.70
C LEU A 154 9.74 15.79 4.62
N LEU A 155 9.00 16.85 4.29
CA LEU A 155 7.85 17.28 5.10
C LEU A 155 6.73 16.24 5.10
N LEU A 156 6.44 15.63 3.96
CA LEU A 156 5.45 14.54 3.86
C LEU A 156 5.87 13.33 4.72
N ASN A 157 7.16 12.97 4.71
CA ASN A 157 7.69 11.91 5.58
C ASN A 157 7.59 12.27 7.07
N LEU A 158 7.74 13.55 7.44
CA LEU A 158 7.54 14.02 8.81
C LEU A 158 6.06 13.91 9.23
N LEU A 159 5.11 14.27 8.36
CA LEU A 159 3.68 14.08 8.64
C LEU A 159 3.34 12.60 8.86
N GLU A 160 3.92 11.71 8.06
CA GLU A 160 3.73 10.26 8.22
C GLU A 160 4.29 9.74 9.56
N ARG A 161 5.46 10.24 9.98
CA ARG A 161 6.03 9.95 11.31
C ARG A 161 5.18 10.52 12.43
N PHE A 162 4.67 11.74 12.26
CA PHE A 162 3.78 12.39 13.20
C PHE A 162 2.53 11.55 13.45
N VAL A 163 1.84 11.07 12.40
CA VAL A 163 0.67 10.20 12.54
C VAL A 163 0.99 8.89 13.27
N ALA A 164 2.20 8.35 13.11
CA ALA A 164 2.60 7.11 13.77
C ALA A 164 2.82 7.28 15.29
N VAL A 165 3.19 8.48 15.75
CA VAL A 165 3.45 8.76 17.17
C VAL A 165 2.29 9.49 17.85
N PHE A 166 1.46 10.23 17.09
CA PHE A 166 0.35 10.98 17.63
C PHE A 166 -0.77 10.00 18.06
N PRO A 167 -1.11 9.92 19.35
CA PRO A 167 -2.04 8.91 19.83
C PRO A 167 -3.47 9.24 19.38
N PHE A 168 -4.13 8.28 18.74
CA PHE A 168 -5.59 8.22 18.67
C PHE A 168 -6.09 7.84 20.06
N GLN A 169 -6.38 8.81 20.91
CA GLN A 169 -6.93 8.50 22.22
C GLN A 169 -8.42 8.17 22.07
N SER A 170 -8.80 6.99 22.55
CA SER A 170 -10.18 6.69 22.89
C SER A 170 -10.26 6.74 24.42
N ALA A 171 -10.69 7.88 24.96
CA ALA A 171 -11.03 7.96 26.38
C ALA A 171 -12.31 7.13 26.63
N PRO A 172 -12.45 6.46 27.79
CA PRO A 172 -13.64 5.65 28.09
C PRO A 172 -14.97 6.44 28.15
N ILE A 173 -14.92 7.78 28.16
CA ILE A 173 -16.09 8.66 28.35
C ILE A 173 -16.35 9.57 27.12
N SER A 174 -15.45 9.66 26.14
CA SER A 174 -15.64 10.51 24.94
C SER A 174 -15.92 9.66 23.70
N GLN A 175 -17.10 9.83 23.11
CA GLN A 175 -17.45 9.26 21.80
C GLN A 175 -16.94 10.09 20.61
N ALA A 176 -16.05 11.06 20.80
CA ALA A 176 -15.42 11.81 19.71
C ALA A 176 -13.97 11.34 19.47
N PRO A 177 -13.60 10.91 18.25
CA PRO A 177 -12.28 10.35 17.98
C PRO A 177 -11.25 11.47 17.76
N THR A 178 -10.32 11.70 18.70
CA THR A 178 -9.26 12.71 18.53
C THR A 178 -8.10 12.27 17.63
N GLY A 179 -8.46 11.89 16.41
CA GLY A 179 -7.56 11.78 15.27
C GLY A 179 -7.54 13.05 14.41
N LEU A 180 -7.91 14.22 14.96
CA LEU A 180 -8.17 15.44 14.17
C LEU A 180 -6.96 15.89 13.35
N PHE A 181 -5.79 16.01 13.98
CA PHE A 181 -4.55 16.32 13.25
C PHE A 181 -4.18 15.23 12.24
N THR A 182 -4.53 13.98 12.52
CA THR A 182 -4.37 12.90 11.55
C THR A 182 -5.30 13.09 10.34
N TYR A 183 -6.52 13.59 10.54
CA TYR A 183 -7.40 13.96 9.44
C TYR A 183 -6.88 15.18 8.67
N ASP A 184 -6.27 16.16 9.34
CA ASP A 184 -5.58 17.27 8.68
C ASP A 184 -4.41 16.75 7.81
N VAL A 185 -3.65 15.74 8.28
CA VAL A 185 -2.63 15.04 7.46
C VAL A 185 -3.27 14.32 6.27
N PHE A 186 -4.42 13.66 6.45
CA PHE A 186 -5.12 13.02 5.33
C PHE A 186 -5.62 14.04 4.31
N GLU A 187 -6.06 15.21 4.75
CA GLU A 187 -6.43 16.31 3.87
C GLU A 187 -5.23 16.75 3.03
N VAL A 188 -4.05 16.96 3.65
CA VAL A 188 -2.80 17.26 2.92
C VAL A 188 -2.55 16.22 1.83
N TYR A 189 -2.60 14.93 2.17
CA TYR A 189 -2.35 13.87 1.20
C TYR A 189 -3.39 13.81 0.09
N SER A 190 -4.66 14.09 0.39
CA SER A 190 -5.73 14.07 -0.60
C SER A 190 -5.60 15.14 -1.69
N ARG A 191 -4.73 16.14 -1.47
CA ARG A 191 -4.43 17.24 -2.40
C ARG A 191 -3.19 16.98 -3.25
N LEU A 192 -2.41 15.94 -2.93
CA LEU A 192 -1.29 15.50 -3.76
C LEU A 192 -1.79 14.94 -5.11
N PRO A 193 -0.90 14.80 -6.11
CA PRO A 193 -1.20 13.99 -7.28
C PRO A 193 -1.74 12.62 -6.86
N LEU A 194 -2.75 12.12 -7.59
CA LEU A 194 -3.57 10.98 -7.19
C LEU A 194 -2.77 9.75 -6.72
N GLU A 195 -1.70 9.43 -7.43
CA GLU A 195 -0.86 8.27 -7.12
C GLU A 195 -0.12 8.47 -5.80
N GLN A 196 0.50 9.64 -5.61
CA GLN A 196 1.15 10.00 -4.35
C GLN A 196 0.14 10.05 -3.20
N ALA A 197 -1.07 10.57 -3.43
CA ALA A 197 -2.15 10.60 -2.45
C ALA A 197 -2.50 9.18 -1.97
N ILE A 198 -2.71 8.25 -2.92
CA ILE A 198 -3.03 6.84 -2.62
C ILE A 198 -1.88 6.17 -1.86
N GLN A 199 -0.63 6.31 -2.32
CA GLN A 199 0.55 5.75 -1.66
C GLN A 199 0.70 6.24 -0.22
N ARG A 200 0.60 7.56 0.00
CA ARG A 200 0.75 8.17 1.32
C ARG A 200 -0.37 7.76 2.28
N LEU A 201 -1.61 7.69 1.78
CA LEU A 201 -2.74 7.21 2.56
C LEU A 201 -2.59 5.73 2.93
N MET A 202 -2.19 4.86 2.00
CA MET A 202 -1.95 3.44 2.29
C MET A 202 -0.79 3.24 3.28
N ALA A 203 0.32 3.96 3.10
CA ALA A 203 1.46 3.92 4.02
C ALA A 203 1.04 4.29 5.45
N VAL A 204 0.24 5.35 5.61
CA VAL A 204 -0.31 5.70 6.91
C VAL A 204 -1.29 4.64 7.41
N GLN A 205 -2.20 4.12 6.58
CA GLN A 205 -3.16 3.09 6.97
C GLN A 205 -2.48 1.90 7.67
N HIS A 206 -1.33 1.46 7.16
CA HIS A 206 -0.55 0.37 7.73
C HIS A 206 0.12 0.71 9.08
N LYS A 207 0.45 1.99 9.30
CA LYS A 207 1.06 2.48 10.56
C LYS A 207 0.04 2.72 11.66
N LEU A 208 -1.22 2.96 11.30
CA LEU A 208 -2.31 3.19 12.24
C LEU A 208 -2.64 1.93 13.03
N LYS A 209 -2.65 2.02 14.37
CA LYS A 209 -3.10 0.92 15.25
C LYS A 209 -4.62 0.91 15.45
N ALA A 210 -5.26 2.08 15.37
CA ALA A 210 -6.69 2.23 15.66
C ALA A 210 -7.56 1.82 14.46
N LYS A 211 -8.42 0.80 14.65
CA LYS A 211 -9.31 0.27 13.59
C LYS A 211 -10.23 1.33 12.97
N TYR A 212 -10.76 2.26 13.77
CA TYR A 212 -11.63 3.32 13.25
C TYR A 212 -10.87 4.28 12.32
N ALA A 213 -9.60 4.57 12.63
CA ALA A 213 -8.74 5.43 11.83
C ALA A 213 -8.37 4.74 10.51
N GLN A 214 -8.03 3.45 10.56
CA GLN A 214 -7.85 2.62 9.36
C GLN A 214 -9.11 2.63 8.46
N LYS A 215 -10.31 2.57 9.06
CA LYS A 215 -11.58 2.64 8.32
C LYS A 215 -11.81 4.03 7.69
N LYS A 216 -11.39 5.11 8.35
CA LYS A 216 -11.45 6.46 7.78
C LYS A 216 -10.53 6.58 6.55
N VAL A 217 -9.29 6.10 6.65
CA VAL A 217 -8.37 6.05 5.49
C VAL A 217 -8.96 5.20 4.37
N ALA A 218 -9.51 4.03 4.68
CA ALA A 218 -10.16 3.17 3.68
C ALA A 218 -11.31 3.91 2.96
N GLY A 219 -12.13 4.66 3.69
CA GLY A 219 -13.21 5.47 3.10
C GLY A 219 -12.69 6.62 2.23
N MET A 220 -11.52 7.19 2.53
CA MET A 220 -10.89 8.20 1.67
C MET A 220 -10.30 7.59 0.41
N LEU A 221 -9.62 6.45 0.53
CA LEU A 221 -9.13 5.67 -0.61
C LEU A 221 -10.29 5.27 -1.53
N ASP A 222 -11.41 4.79 -1.01
CA ASP A 222 -12.61 4.45 -1.79
C ASP A 222 -13.19 5.67 -2.52
N LYS A 223 -13.24 6.84 -1.86
CA LYS A 223 -13.67 8.08 -2.51
C LYS A 223 -12.72 8.51 -3.64
N LEU A 224 -11.41 8.45 -3.40
CA LEU A 224 -10.40 8.75 -4.42
C LEU A 224 -10.49 7.78 -5.59
N ALA A 225 -10.68 6.49 -5.31
CA ALA A 225 -10.85 5.45 -6.31
C ALA A 225 -12.07 5.73 -7.20
N LYS A 226 -13.25 5.86 -6.59
CA LYS A 226 -14.51 6.13 -7.29
C LYS A 226 -14.47 7.40 -8.12
N LYS A 227 -13.88 8.47 -7.58
CA LYS A 227 -13.74 9.75 -8.30
C LYS A 227 -12.92 9.62 -9.58
N ASN A 228 -11.96 8.70 -9.61
CA ASN A 228 -11.04 8.50 -10.73
C ASN A 228 -11.31 7.21 -11.52
N GLY A 229 -12.46 6.56 -11.28
CA GLY A 229 -12.84 5.33 -11.99
C GLY A 229 -12.02 4.10 -11.65
N TYR A 230 -11.24 4.12 -10.56
CA TYR A 230 -10.40 2.99 -10.18
C TYR A 230 -11.13 1.95 -9.35
N GLY A 231 -10.88 0.68 -9.67
CA GLY A 231 -11.27 -0.45 -8.82
C GLY A 231 -10.38 -0.60 -7.59
N PRO A 232 -10.81 -1.37 -6.57
CA PRO A 232 -10.01 -1.62 -5.36
C PRO A 232 -8.62 -2.20 -5.63
N GLU A 233 -8.50 -3.06 -6.64
CA GLU A 233 -7.21 -3.65 -7.02
C GLU A 233 -6.28 -2.61 -7.68
N GLU A 234 -6.81 -1.71 -8.50
CA GLU A 234 -6.00 -0.64 -9.08
C GLU A 234 -5.49 0.32 -8.00
N VAL A 235 -6.30 0.63 -6.99
CA VAL A 235 -5.85 1.43 -5.84
C VAL A 235 -4.68 0.74 -5.13
N MET A 236 -4.75 -0.57 -4.93
CA MET A 236 -3.66 -1.33 -4.31
C MET A 236 -2.42 -1.43 -5.19
N GLU A 237 -2.53 -1.39 -6.51
CA GLU A 237 -1.36 -1.27 -7.41
C GLU A 237 -0.71 0.10 -7.29
N ILE A 238 -1.53 1.15 -7.34
CA ILE A 238 -1.06 2.53 -7.28
C ILE A 238 -0.40 2.82 -5.93
N GLY A 239 -0.99 2.32 -4.85
CA GLY A 239 -0.54 2.60 -3.49
C GLY A 239 0.56 1.71 -2.96
N LEU A 240 1.12 0.84 -3.79
CA LEU A 240 2.24 0.01 -3.38
C LEU A 240 3.47 0.90 -3.12
N PRO A 241 4.12 0.78 -1.94
CA PRO A 241 5.29 1.59 -1.64
C PRO A 241 6.52 1.01 -2.35
N ASP A 242 7.53 1.85 -2.56
CA ASP A 242 8.83 1.43 -3.10
C ASP A 242 9.68 0.64 -2.11
N PHE A 243 9.27 0.49 -0.84
CA PHE A 243 10.02 -0.19 0.21
C PHE A 243 11.47 0.31 0.41
N GLY A 244 11.76 1.54 -0.02
CA GLY A 244 13.10 2.14 0.04
C GLY A 244 14.00 1.82 -1.16
N PHE A 245 13.48 1.12 -2.18
CA PHE A 245 14.19 0.96 -3.45
C PHE A 245 14.20 2.29 -4.22
N ASP A 246 15.30 2.52 -4.92
CA ASP A 246 15.50 3.68 -5.77
C ASP A 246 15.34 3.36 -7.27
N GLN A 247 15.55 4.38 -8.11
CA GLN A 247 15.53 4.29 -9.56
C GLN A 247 16.65 3.42 -10.17
N THR A 248 17.62 2.96 -9.38
CA THR A 248 18.62 1.97 -9.79
C THR A 248 18.24 0.55 -9.36
N ALA A 249 17.03 0.41 -8.80
CA ALA A 249 16.50 -0.83 -8.26
C ALA A 249 17.35 -1.39 -7.08
N GLN A 250 17.97 -0.48 -6.32
CA GLN A 250 18.75 -0.78 -5.13
C GLN A 250 18.07 -0.23 -3.88
N LEU A 251 18.19 -0.98 -2.78
CA LEU A 251 17.81 -0.54 -1.43
C LEU A 251 19.09 -0.23 -0.66
N GLN A 252 19.26 1.04 -0.29
CA GLN A 252 20.43 1.52 0.45
C GLN A 252 20.04 1.91 1.88
N ILE A 253 20.71 1.34 2.87
CA ILE A 253 20.44 1.60 4.29
C ILE A 253 21.75 1.88 5.03
N GLU A 254 21.87 3.09 5.57
CA GLU A 254 23.01 3.52 6.37
C GLU A 254 22.92 2.99 7.82
N ILE A 255 24.01 2.39 8.31
CA ILE A 255 24.13 1.87 9.67
C ILE A 255 25.56 2.10 10.14
N GLY A 256 25.75 3.00 11.12
CA GLY A 256 27.09 3.39 11.57
C GLY A 256 27.90 3.96 10.42
N ASP A 257 29.14 3.54 10.29
CA ASP A 257 30.05 3.93 9.21
C ASP A 257 29.86 3.12 7.92
N TYR A 258 28.78 2.35 7.79
CA TYR A 258 28.54 1.48 6.64
C TYR A 258 27.21 1.78 5.95
N VAL A 259 27.14 1.52 4.64
CA VAL A 259 25.92 1.42 3.86
C VAL A 259 25.69 -0.03 3.46
N MET A 260 24.54 -0.57 3.83
CA MET A 260 24.06 -1.83 3.27
C MET A 260 23.32 -1.54 1.96
N ILE A 261 23.78 -2.16 0.88
CA ILE A 261 23.16 -2.12 -0.45
C ILE A 261 22.55 -3.50 -0.70
N TYR A 262 21.23 -3.58 -0.76
CA TYR A 262 20.51 -4.75 -1.21
C TYR A 262 20.06 -4.55 -2.65
N GLU A 263 20.32 -5.54 -3.49
CA GLU A 263 19.89 -5.56 -4.88
C GLU A 263 19.34 -6.93 -5.22
N ARG A 264 18.46 -6.95 -6.21
CA ARG A 264 17.98 -8.17 -6.83
C ARG A 264 18.31 -8.04 -8.30
N SER A 265 19.09 -8.95 -8.87
CA SER A 265 19.44 -8.90 -10.30
C SER A 265 18.47 -9.75 -11.14
N SER A 266 17.92 -10.80 -10.56
CA SER A 266 16.82 -11.60 -11.14
C SER A 266 15.89 -12.13 -10.05
N TRP A 267 14.79 -12.79 -10.40
CA TRP A 267 13.92 -13.38 -9.36
C TRP A 267 14.66 -14.36 -8.45
N SER A 268 15.62 -15.12 -8.97
CA SER A 268 16.37 -16.12 -8.21
C SER A 268 17.70 -15.62 -7.67
N ARG A 269 18.18 -14.44 -8.10
CA ARG A 269 19.46 -13.87 -7.70
C ARG A 269 19.28 -12.54 -6.98
N GLU A 270 19.60 -12.55 -5.70
CA GLU A 270 19.68 -11.37 -4.84
C GLU A 270 21.07 -11.27 -4.20
N SER A 271 21.49 -10.05 -3.91
CA SER A 271 22.80 -9.76 -3.35
C SER A 271 22.68 -8.72 -2.24
N THR A 272 23.59 -8.78 -1.29
CA THR A 272 23.72 -7.76 -0.24
C THR A 272 25.19 -7.44 -0.09
N LEU A 273 25.52 -6.16 -0.23
CA LEU A 273 26.85 -5.62 -0.10
C LEU A 273 26.86 -4.62 1.05
N TRP A 274 27.94 -4.61 1.80
CA TRP A 274 28.22 -3.63 2.84
C TRP A 274 29.39 -2.79 2.38
N LYS A 275 29.18 -1.48 2.25
CA LYS A 275 30.20 -0.53 1.83
C LYS A 275 30.56 0.36 3.02
N ASP A 276 31.84 0.36 3.39
CA ASP A 276 32.39 1.32 4.34
C ASP A 276 32.34 2.73 3.73
N GLN A 277 31.73 3.68 4.44
CA GLN A 277 31.55 5.05 3.96
C GLN A 277 32.85 5.85 3.90
N GLN A 278 33.82 5.54 4.77
CA GLN A 278 35.10 6.25 4.84
C GLN A 278 36.11 5.64 3.89
N SER A 279 36.28 4.32 3.90
CA SER A 279 37.27 3.64 3.06
C SER A 279 36.76 3.28 1.67
N GLY A 280 35.44 3.28 1.46
CA GLY A 280 34.80 2.86 0.22
C GLY A 280 34.84 1.35 -0.04
N LYS A 281 35.48 0.57 0.83
CA LYS A 281 35.64 -0.89 0.66
C LYS A 281 34.30 -1.60 0.80
N ALA A 282 34.03 -2.53 -0.11
CA ALA A 282 32.80 -3.33 -0.13
C ALA A 282 33.06 -4.78 0.29
N GLN A 283 32.14 -5.36 1.06
CA GLN A 283 32.18 -6.76 1.50
C GLN A 283 30.78 -7.38 1.54
N LYS A 284 30.69 -8.70 1.36
CA LYS A 284 29.40 -9.43 1.38
C LYS A 284 28.96 -9.79 2.80
N SER A 285 29.91 -10.01 3.70
CA SER A 285 29.64 -10.30 5.10
C SER A 285 29.22 -9.04 5.85
N ILE A 286 28.34 -9.20 6.84
CA ILE A 286 28.00 -8.12 7.76
C ILE A 286 29.28 -7.73 8.52
N PRO A 287 29.69 -6.45 8.53
CA PRO A 287 30.87 -5.97 9.26
C PRO A 287 30.81 -6.32 10.74
N LYS A 288 31.98 -6.53 11.36
CA LYS A 288 32.06 -6.95 12.76
C LYS A 288 31.58 -5.83 13.69
N GLU A 289 31.96 -4.61 13.34
CA GLU A 289 31.61 -3.34 13.97
C GLU A 289 30.09 -3.19 14.05
N ILE A 290 29.37 -3.45 12.94
CA ILE A 290 27.91 -3.41 12.92
C ILE A 290 27.29 -4.45 13.86
N LYS A 291 27.86 -5.65 13.96
CA LYS A 291 27.35 -6.70 14.85
C LYS A 291 27.54 -6.34 16.32
N THR A 292 28.63 -5.67 16.68
CA THR A 292 28.97 -5.32 18.06
C THR A 292 28.33 -4.01 18.51
N GLU A 293 28.35 -3.00 17.66
CA GLU A 293 27.96 -1.62 18.00
C GLU A 293 26.50 -1.31 17.66
N HIS A 294 25.92 -2.04 16.70
CA HIS A 294 24.56 -1.81 16.22
C HIS A 294 23.67 -3.07 16.13
N PRO A 295 23.67 -3.97 17.15
CA PRO A 295 22.94 -5.24 17.09
C PRO A 295 21.41 -5.08 16.94
N GLU A 296 20.83 -4.06 17.57
CA GLU A 296 19.39 -3.78 17.46
C GLU A 296 18.99 -3.30 16.06
N ARG A 297 19.75 -2.35 15.49
CA ARG A 297 19.54 -1.86 14.12
C ARG A 297 19.73 -2.98 13.10
N LEU A 298 20.71 -3.85 13.30
CA LEU A 298 20.92 -5.03 12.46
C LEU A 298 19.73 -6.01 12.53
N THR A 299 19.15 -6.21 13.71
CA THR A 299 17.96 -7.05 13.88
C THR A 299 16.76 -6.46 13.17
N TYR A 300 16.55 -5.15 13.32
CA TYR A 300 15.51 -4.41 12.62
C TYR A 300 15.66 -4.52 11.09
N LEU A 301 16.87 -4.30 10.58
CA LEU A 301 17.21 -4.44 9.17
C LEU A 301 16.89 -5.84 8.62
N LYS A 302 17.27 -6.89 9.35
CA LYS A 302 16.96 -8.28 8.94
C LYS A 302 15.45 -8.53 8.86
N ASN A 303 14.69 -8.00 9.81
CA ASN A 303 13.23 -8.11 9.78
C ASN A 303 12.60 -7.33 8.62
N GLN A 304 13.11 -6.12 8.34
CA GLN A 304 12.69 -5.34 7.17
C GLN A 304 12.95 -6.10 5.87
N LEU A 305 14.17 -6.61 5.66
CA LEU A 305 14.50 -7.40 4.47
C LEU A 305 13.63 -8.66 4.34
N LYS A 306 13.32 -9.32 5.46
CA LYS A 306 12.41 -10.48 5.47
C LYS A 306 11.00 -10.09 5.00
N GLU A 307 10.48 -8.96 5.47
CA GLU A 307 9.16 -8.47 5.04
C GLU A 307 9.19 -8.06 3.56
N ILE A 308 10.23 -7.37 3.09
CA ILE A 308 10.41 -7.02 1.68
C ILE A 308 10.40 -8.27 0.79
N LYS A 309 11.10 -9.34 1.18
CA LYS A 309 11.09 -10.62 0.45
C LYS A 309 9.70 -11.23 0.37
N LYS A 310 8.97 -11.21 1.48
CA LYS A 310 7.58 -11.65 1.50
C LYS A 310 6.68 -10.80 0.59
N GLN A 311 6.93 -9.50 0.50
CA GLN A 311 6.20 -8.62 -0.41
C GLN A 311 6.48 -8.95 -1.88
N PHE A 312 7.72 -9.34 -2.25
CA PHE A 312 7.98 -9.87 -3.59
C PHE A 312 7.07 -11.07 -3.89
N ASP A 313 7.02 -12.06 -3.00
CA ASP A 313 6.18 -13.26 -3.21
C ASP A 313 4.69 -12.92 -3.33
N ILE A 314 4.21 -11.97 -2.53
CA ILE A 314 2.82 -11.51 -2.57
C ILE A 314 2.52 -10.84 -3.92
N GLN A 315 3.38 -9.92 -4.36
CA GLN A 315 3.16 -9.21 -5.63
C GLN A 315 3.37 -10.13 -6.84
N ALA A 316 4.30 -11.08 -6.80
CA ALA A 316 4.46 -12.10 -7.84
C ALA A 316 3.19 -12.95 -8.02
N LYS A 317 2.62 -13.45 -6.91
CA LYS A 317 1.36 -14.21 -6.93
C LYS A 317 0.19 -13.36 -7.42
N ARG A 318 0.19 -12.07 -7.08
CA ARG A 318 -0.81 -11.13 -7.56
C ARG A 318 -0.70 -10.90 -9.06
N VAL A 319 0.51 -10.73 -9.58
CA VAL A 319 0.72 -10.62 -11.03
C VAL A 319 0.29 -11.90 -11.74
N GLU A 320 0.58 -13.07 -11.17
CA GLU A 320 0.10 -14.35 -11.71
C GLU A 320 -1.42 -14.46 -11.68
N SER A 321 -2.10 -13.92 -10.66
CA SER A 321 -3.56 -14.00 -10.57
C SER A 321 -4.27 -13.22 -11.68
N TYR A 322 -3.60 -12.29 -12.35
CA TYR A 322 -4.18 -11.53 -13.47
C TYR A 322 -4.58 -12.39 -14.66
N TYR A 323 -4.05 -13.62 -14.80
CA TYR A 323 -4.56 -14.57 -15.80
C TYR A 323 -6.04 -14.94 -15.60
N TRP A 324 -6.55 -14.81 -14.36
CA TRP A 324 -7.97 -15.02 -14.05
C TRP A 324 -8.83 -13.78 -14.22
N GLU A 325 -8.22 -12.63 -14.53
CA GLU A 325 -8.89 -11.33 -14.59
C GLU A 325 -9.03 -10.79 -16.02
N ASP A 326 -8.34 -11.38 -17.00
CA ASP A 326 -8.13 -10.82 -18.36
C ASP A 326 -7.69 -9.34 -18.29
N ARG A 327 -6.73 -9.09 -17.40
CA ARG A 327 -6.37 -7.72 -17.06
C ARG A 327 -5.54 -7.06 -18.15
N THR A 328 -5.96 -5.86 -18.52
CA THR A 328 -5.22 -5.00 -19.45
C THR A 328 -5.05 -3.61 -18.86
N TRP A 329 -3.91 -2.98 -19.13
CA TRP A 329 -3.60 -1.61 -18.75
C TRP A 329 -3.44 -0.75 -20.00
N THR A 330 -3.66 0.56 -19.88
CA THR A 330 -3.11 1.51 -20.86
C THR A 330 -1.58 1.52 -20.74
N PHE A 331 -0.88 1.76 -21.85
CA PHE A 331 0.59 1.79 -21.82
C PHE A 331 1.16 2.76 -20.77
N PRO A 332 0.68 4.01 -20.62
CA PRO A 332 1.20 4.91 -19.59
C PRO A 332 0.97 4.40 -18.16
N ALA A 333 -0.18 3.81 -17.88
CA ALA A 333 -0.49 3.28 -16.55
C ALA A 333 0.39 2.06 -16.23
N TRP A 334 0.60 1.16 -17.19
CA TRP A 334 1.49 0.02 -17.02
C TRP A 334 2.94 0.46 -16.81
N LYS A 335 3.43 1.40 -17.64
CA LYS A 335 4.80 1.90 -17.55
C LYS A 335 5.07 2.47 -16.17
N ASN A 336 4.18 3.33 -15.67
CA ASN A 336 4.32 3.92 -14.34
C ASN A 336 4.27 2.84 -13.23
N ARG A 337 3.23 1.99 -13.21
CA ARG A 337 2.98 1.04 -12.12
C ARG A 337 3.95 -0.14 -12.08
N TYR A 338 4.53 -0.53 -13.21
CA TYR A 338 5.36 -1.74 -13.31
C TYR A 338 6.78 -1.48 -13.81
N MET A 339 6.97 -0.70 -14.86
CA MET A 339 8.30 -0.53 -15.47
C MET A 339 9.14 0.51 -14.71
N ASP A 340 8.53 1.63 -14.33
CA ASP A 340 9.21 2.77 -13.69
C ASP A 340 9.19 2.68 -12.15
N HIS A 341 8.20 1.99 -11.59
CA HIS A 341 8.08 1.80 -10.14
C HIS A 341 9.32 1.11 -9.55
N HIS A 342 9.96 1.72 -8.55
CA HIS A 342 11.25 1.28 -8.02
C HIS A 342 11.24 -0.14 -7.44
N PHE A 343 10.11 -0.59 -6.90
CA PHE A 343 9.92 -1.96 -6.41
C PHE A 343 9.38 -2.91 -7.50
N MET A 344 8.27 -2.56 -8.16
CA MET A 344 7.60 -3.48 -9.10
C MET A 344 8.42 -3.77 -10.35
N ARG A 345 9.34 -2.88 -10.74
CA ARG A 345 10.28 -3.13 -11.84
C ARG A 345 11.14 -4.37 -11.65
N LEU A 346 11.43 -4.74 -10.41
CA LEU A 346 12.20 -5.93 -10.07
C LEU A 346 11.44 -7.22 -10.45
N ILE A 347 10.10 -7.17 -10.45
CA ILE A 347 9.20 -8.26 -10.84
C ILE A 347 8.90 -8.17 -12.33
N SER A 348 8.49 -7.00 -12.82
CA SER A 348 7.98 -6.83 -14.19
C SER A 348 9.04 -7.13 -15.26
N ARG A 349 10.31 -6.83 -15.01
CA ARG A 349 11.42 -7.18 -15.92
C ARG A 349 11.73 -8.67 -15.97
N CYS A 350 11.24 -9.46 -15.00
CA CYS A 350 11.37 -10.91 -14.99
C CYS A 350 10.25 -11.61 -15.78
N LEU A 351 9.40 -10.85 -16.46
CA LEU A 351 8.20 -11.33 -17.14
C LEU A 351 8.19 -10.96 -18.62
N VAL A 352 7.44 -11.74 -19.39
CA VAL A 352 7.04 -11.43 -20.76
C VAL A 352 5.70 -10.71 -20.73
N TRP A 353 5.58 -9.65 -21.51
CA TRP A 353 4.37 -8.84 -21.65
C TRP A 353 3.90 -8.85 -23.09
N LEU A 354 2.62 -8.55 -23.31
CA LEU A 354 2.04 -8.32 -24.62
C LEU A 354 1.76 -6.82 -24.77
N PHE A 355 2.35 -6.21 -25.80
CA PHE A 355 2.20 -4.80 -26.15
C PHE A 355 1.28 -4.68 -27.37
N GLU A 356 0.22 -3.91 -27.26
CA GLU A 356 -0.68 -3.63 -28.38
C GLU A 356 -0.10 -2.53 -29.27
N ILE A 357 0.29 -2.89 -30.49
CA ILE A 357 0.89 -2.03 -31.51
C ILE A 357 0.07 -2.19 -32.79
N ASP A 358 -0.42 -1.08 -33.35
CA ASP A 358 -1.26 -1.07 -34.55
C ASP A 358 -2.45 -2.07 -34.47
N GLY A 359 -3.06 -2.17 -33.29
CA GLY A 359 -4.20 -3.05 -33.01
C GLY A 359 -3.85 -4.53 -32.84
N ARG A 360 -2.57 -4.89 -32.77
CA ARG A 360 -2.09 -6.27 -32.59
C ARG A 360 -1.23 -6.40 -31.33
N PHE A 361 -1.45 -7.45 -30.56
CA PHE A 361 -0.60 -7.75 -29.41
C PHE A 361 0.68 -8.47 -29.83
N VAL A 362 1.83 -7.89 -29.51
CA VAL A 362 3.16 -8.43 -29.78
C VAL A 362 3.87 -8.72 -28.45
N PRO A 363 4.49 -9.91 -28.27
CA PRO A 363 5.24 -10.20 -27.06
C PRO A 363 6.48 -9.34 -26.95
N GLY A 364 6.87 -9.01 -25.71
CA GLY A 364 8.09 -8.26 -25.44
C GLY A 364 8.57 -8.45 -24.00
N VAL A 365 9.83 -8.09 -23.77
CA VAL A 365 10.50 -8.16 -22.46
C VAL A 365 11.11 -6.81 -22.11
N ILE A 366 11.41 -6.59 -20.83
CA ILE A 366 12.14 -5.40 -20.37
C ILE A 366 13.59 -5.80 -20.11
N LYS A 367 14.53 -5.15 -20.80
CA LYS A 367 15.97 -5.32 -20.60
C LYS A 367 16.62 -3.94 -20.64
N GLU A 368 17.54 -3.69 -19.71
CA GLU A 368 18.26 -2.39 -19.63
C GLU A 368 17.31 -1.18 -19.64
N ASP A 369 16.16 -1.32 -18.95
CA ASP A 369 15.10 -0.32 -18.88
C ASP A 369 14.49 0.08 -20.22
N GLN A 370 14.61 -0.79 -21.23
CA GLN A 370 14.00 -0.66 -22.54
C GLN A 370 13.12 -1.86 -22.84
N ILE A 371 12.11 -1.63 -23.69
CA ILE A 371 11.20 -2.68 -24.16
C ILE A 371 11.79 -3.28 -25.43
N HIS A 372 12.00 -4.60 -25.42
CA HIS A 372 12.44 -5.37 -26.57
C HIS A 372 11.30 -6.28 -27.02
N LEU A 373 10.77 -6.05 -28.22
CA LEU A 373 9.74 -6.90 -28.83
C LEU A 373 10.30 -8.23 -29.32
N LEU A 374 9.43 -9.23 -29.46
CA LEU A 374 9.74 -10.60 -29.86
C LEU A 374 8.87 -11.03 -31.07
N PRO A 375 9.46 -11.53 -32.17
CA PRO A 375 10.90 -11.51 -32.49
C PRO A 375 11.44 -10.08 -32.57
N ALA A 376 12.76 -9.91 -32.42
CA ALA A 376 13.38 -8.58 -32.43
C ALA A 376 13.03 -7.84 -33.72
N THR A 377 12.26 -6.77 -33.59
CA THR A 377 12.00 -5.80 -34.66
C THR A 377 12.75 -4.52 -34.33
N ASP A 378 13.44 -3.96 -35.31
CA ASP A 378 14.07 -2.65 -35.14
C ASP A 378 12.95 -1.61 -34.99
N ASN A 379 12.94 -0.91 -33.84
CA ASN A 379 12.16 0.29 -33.51
C ASN A 379 10.79 0.09 -32.81
N PHE A 380 10.80 -0.40 -31.57
CA PHE A 380 9.69 -0.08 -30.66
C PHE A 380 9.71 1.43 -30.32
N THR A 381 8.63 2.14 -30.64
CA THR A 381 8.40 3.49 -30.11
C THR A 381 7.18 3.50 -29.19
N SER A 382 7.32 4.11 -28.01
CA SER A 382 6.28 4.13 -26.98
C SER A 382 4.95 4.72 -27.46
N HIS A 383 4.97 5.63 -28.42
CA HIS A 383 3.78 6.26 -29.01
C HIS A 383 2.90 5.30 -29.83
N GLN A 384 3.45 4.16 -30.26
CA GLN A 384 2.71 3.15 -31.01
C GLN A 384 1.98 2.16 -30.09
N CYS A 385 2.31 2.14 -28.79
CA CYS A 385 1.74 1.20 -27.84
C CYS A 385 0.52 1.79 -27.12
N THR A 386 -0.64 1.18 -27.28
CA THR A 386 -1.89 1.64 -26.64
C THR A 386 -2.17 0.92 -25.33
N ARG A 387 -2.03 -0.41 -25.33
CA ARG A 387 -2.36 -1.28 -24.20
C ARG A 387 -1.26 -2.30 -23.92
N VAL A 388 -1.20 -2.76 -22.67
CA VAL A 388 -0.29 -3.82 -22.23
C VAL A 388 -1.07 -4.84 -21.43
N ARG A 389 -0.76 -6.14 -21.60
CA ARG A 389 -1.29 -7.23 -20.77
C ARG A 389 -0.21 -8.26 -20.49
N LEU A 390 -0.44 -9.13 -19.51
CA LEU A 390 0.50 -10.20 -19.18
C LEU A 390 0.51 -11.25 -20.30
N TRP A 391 1.70 -11.67 -20.75
CA TRP A 391 1.80 -12.71 -21.77
C TRP A 391 1.45 -14.09 -21.20
N HIS A 392 0.75 -14.89 -21.99
CA HIS A 392 0.40 -16.29 -21.72
C HIS A 392 0.71 -17.11 -22.98
N PRO A 393 1.20 -18.36 -22.88
CA PRO A 393 1.56 -19.17 -24.07
C PRO A 393 0.42 -19.36 -25.09
N VAL A 394 -0.83 -19.36 -24.64
CA VAL A 394 -2.01 -19.48 -25.51
C VAL A 394 -2.21 -18.28 -26.44
N HIS A 395 -1.71 -17.08 -26.09
CA HIS A 395 -1.91 -15.89 -26.90
C HIS A 395 -1.04 -15.85 -28.16
N ALA A 396 0.23 -16.23 -28.03
CA ALA A 396 1.18 -16.28 -29.13
C ALA A 396 2.35 -17.18 -28.73
N PRO A 397 2.75 -18.15 -29.57
CA PRO A 397 3.99 -18.86 -29.36
C PRO A 397 5.14 -17.86 -29.40
N LEU A 398 6.08 -17.98 -28.46
CA LEU A 398 7.35 -17.28 -28.59
C LEU A 398 8.13 -17.95 -29.74
N PRO A 399 8.90 -17.20 -30.54
CA PRO A 399 9.68 -17.78 -31.63
C PRO A 399 10.65 -18.85 -31.09
N ASP A 400 10.71 -20.04 -31.69
CA ASP A 400 11.70 -21.07 -31.32
C ASP A 400 13.11 -20.59 -31.66
N SER A 401 13.73 -19.83 -30.75
CA SER A 401 15.08 -19.31 -30.91
C SER A 401 15.82 -19.39 -29.56
N PRO A 402 17.04 -19.96 -29.53
CA PRO A 402 17.88 -19.94 -28.34
C PRO A 402 18.31 -18.52 -27.91
N PHE A 403 17.98 -17.51 -28.72
CA PHE A 403 18.30 -16.10 -28.49
C PHE A 403 17.13 -15.28 -27.94
N ILE A 404 15.96 -15.87 -27.62
CA ILE A 404 14.97 -15.09 -26.86
C ILE A 404 15.60 -14.77 -25.51
N PRO A 405 15.80 -13.49 -25.15
CA PRO A 405 16.24 -13.11 -23.82
C PRO A 405 15.04 -13.24 -22.86
N VAL A 406 14.51 -14.46 -22.70
CA VAL A 406 13.52 -14.72 -21.67
C VAL A 406 14.22 -14.41 -20.35
N PRO A 407 13.63 -13.55 -19.50
CA PRO A 407 14.29 -13.17 -18.26
C PRO A 407 14.62 -14.41 -17.42
N GLU A 408 15.90 -14.57 -17.05
CA GLU A 408 16.33 -15.65 -16.16
C GLU A 408 15.63 -15.54 -14.81
N GLY A 409 15.09 -16.66 -14.31
CA GLY A 409 14.37 -16.69 -13.04
C GLY A 409 13.05 -15.92 -13.14
N GLN A 410 12.01 -16.55 -13.69
CA GLN A 410 10.68 -15.97 -13.66
C GLN A 410 10.06 -16.13 -12.26
N PRO A 411 9.25 -15.17 -11.78
CA PRO A 411 8.59 -15.25 -10.48
C PRO A 411 7.60 -16.41 -10.35
N PHE A 412 7.08 -16.87 -11.49
CA PHE A 412 6.24 -18.03 -11.65
C PHE A 412 6.46 -18.62 -13.05
N LYS A 413 5.97 -19.84 -13.29
CA LYS A 413 6.15 -20.53 -14.57
C LYS A 413 5.33 -19.81 -15.65
N GLN A 414 5.95 -18.93 -16.44
CA GLN A 414 5.25 -18.19 -17.50
C GLN A 414 5.63 -18.74 -18.89
N VAL A 415 6.91 -18.75 -19.27
CA VAL A 415 7.33 -19.26 -20.60
C VAL A 415 7.18 -20.77 -20.70
N ALA A 416 7.60 -21.50 -19.67
CA ALA A 416 7.43 -22.95 -19.60
C ALA A 416 6.02 -23.39 -19.14
N ARG A 417 5.04 -22.47 -19.16
CA ARG A 417 3.69 -22.72 -18.64
C ARG A 417 2.97 -23.73 -19.55
N GLU A 418 2.36 -24.72 -18.91
CA GLU A 418 1.59 -25.78 -19.56
C GLU A 418 0.43 -25.20 -20.38
N THR A 419 0.18 -25.79 -21.54
CA THR A 419 -0.96 -25.47 -22.42
C THR A 419 -1.85 -26.71 -22.56
N TYR A 420 -3.15 -26.47 -22.70
CA TYR A 420 -4.16 -27.52 -22.73
C TYR A 420 -5.08 -27.32 -23.92
N THR A 421 -5.59 -28.42 -24.47
CA THR A 421 -6.60 -28.40 -25.53
C THR A 421 -8.00 -28.33 -24.93
N ASP A 422 -8.98 -27.83 -25.69
CA ASP A 422 -10.36 -27.62 -25.25
C ASP A 422 -11.07 -28.90 -24.73
N GLY A 423 -10.60 -30.08 -25.16
CA GLY A 423 -11.10 -31.38 -24.73
C GLY A 423 -10.48 -31.92 -23.45
N PHE A 424 -9.43 -31.28 -22.91
CA PHE A 424 -8.65 -31.83 -21.80
C PHE A 424 -9.52 -32.20 -20.60
N ILE A 425 -10.32 -31.25 -20.09
CA ILE A 425 -11.13 -31.47 -18.88
C ILE A 425 -12.19 -32.56 -19.11
N LYS A 426 -12.82 -32.60 -20.29
CA LYS A 426 -13.81 -33.62 -20.66
C LYS A 426 -13.19 -35.03 -20.64
N ALA A 427 -11.94 -35.17 -21.08
CA ALA A 427 -11.22 -36.45 -21.05
C ALA A 427 -10.91 -36.95 -19.62
N GLN A 428 -10.98 -36.08 -18.61
CA GLN A 428 -10.72 -36.44 -17.22
C GLN A 428 -11.97 -36.84 -16.44
N ILE A 429 -13.16 -36.67 -17.03
CA ILE A 429 -14.42 -37.09 -16.41
C ILE A 429 -14.36 -38.60 -16.10
N GLY A 430 -14.80 -38.98 -14.90
CA GLY A 430 -14.71 -40.33 -14.37
C GLY A 430 -13.49 -40.58 -13.47
N THR A 431 -12.51 -39.66 -13.45
CA THR A 431 -11.32 -39.81 -12.60
C THR A 431 -11.71 -39.79 -11.12
N LYS A 432 -11.25 -40.80 -10.38
CA LYS A 432 -11.38 -40.87 -8.92
C LYS A 432 -10.26 -40.07 -8.25
N LEU A 433 -10.60 -39.29 -7.24
CA LEU A 433 -9.72 -38.37 -6.54
C LEU A 433 -9.87 -38.56 -5.02
N SER A 434 -8.74 -38.59 -4.31
CA SER A 434 -8.69 -38.63 -2.85
C SER A 434 -9.15 -37.30 -2.25
N ASN A 435 -10.20 -37.32 -1.43
CA ASN A 435 -10.74 -36.12 -0.80
C ASN A 435 -9.72 -35.46 0.15
N LYS A 436 -8.88 -36.26 0.82
CA LYS A 436 -7.83 -35.76 1.72
C LYS A 436 -6.80 -34.92 0.96
N VAL A 437 -6.30 -35.44 -0.17
CA VAL A 437 -5.29 -34.73 -0.97
C VAL A 437 -5.91 -33.54 -1.69
N LEU A 438 -7.10 -33.73 -2.28
CA LEU A 438 -7.83 -32.67 -2.97
C LEU A 438 -8.10 -31.47 -2.05
N ALA A 439 -8.46 -31.71 -0.79
CA ALA A 439 -8.69 -30.66 0.22
C ALA A 439 -7.47 -29.79 0.53
N MET A 440 -6.26 -30.34 0.41
CA MET A 440 -5.01 -29.56 0.60
C MET A 440 -4.71 -28.68 -0.62
N LEU A 441 -5.07 -29.13 -1.82
CA LEU A 441 -4.75 -28.46 -3.07
C LEU A 441 -5.71 -27.31 -3.39
N TYR A 442 -7.03 -27.59 -3.41
CA TYR A 442 -8.00 -26.64 -3.97
C TYR A 442 -8.07 -25.33 -3.16
N LYS A 443 -7.90 -25.40 -1.84
CA LYS A 443 -7.92 -24.22 -0.95
C LYS A 443 -6.80 -23.24 -1.29
N SER A 444 -5.60 -23.76 -1.54
CA SER A 444 -4.43 -22.96 -1.91
C SER A 444 -4.60 -22.24 -3.25
N ARG A 445 -5.45 -22.79 -4.12
CA ARG A 445 -5.76 -22.25 -5.43
C ARG A 445 -6.97 -21.31 -5.43
N GLY A 446 -7.66 -21.10 -4.31
CA GLY A 446 -8.84 -20.21 -4.25
C GLY A 446 -10.16 -20.88 -4.65
N TRP A 447 -10.20 -22.20 -4.65
CA TRP A 447 -11.44 -22.98 -4.76
C TRP A 447 -12.03 -23.24 -3.37
N SER A 448 -13.32 -23.50 -3.34
CA SER A 448 -14.09 -23.88 -2.16
C SER A 448 -14.86 -25.17 -2.45
N ASN A 449 -15.11 -26.01 -1.45
CA ASN A 449 -15.88 -27.23 -1.64
C ASN A 449 -17.33 -27.02 -1.18
N THR A 450 -18.30 -27.31 -2.04
CA THR A 450 -19.74 -27.23 -1.76
C THR A 450 -20.36 -28.57 -1.37
N GLY A 451 -19.56 -29.64 -1.30
CA GLY A 451 -19.98 -31.02 -1.06
C GLY A 451 -20.18 -31.82 -2.35
N THR A 452 -20.75 -31.19 -3.37
CA THR A 452 -21.01 -31.78 -4.70
C THR A 452 -20.16 -31.16 -5.82
N ALA A 453 -19.37 -30.14 -5.51
CA ALA A 453 -18.47 -29.51 -6.48
C ALA A 453 -17.32 -28.77 -5.78
N LEU A 454 -16.24 -28.56 -6.51
CA LEU A 454 -15.30 -27.48 -6.21
C LEU A 454 -15.75 -26.23 -6.95
N LYS A 455 -16.01 -25.17 -6.19
CA LYS A 455 -16.45 -23.86 -6.68
C LYS A 455 -15.32 -22.84 -6.63
N ARG A 456 -15.08 -22.18 -7.74
CA ARG A 456 -14.26 -20.96 -7.83
C ARG A 456 -15.11 -19.81 -8.36
N GLN A 457 -15.15 -18.72 -7.61
CA GLN A 457 -15.78 -17.47 -8.05
C GLN A 457 -14.66 -16.53 -8.54
N LEU A 458 -14.76 -16.04 -9.78
CA LEU A 458 -13.87 -14.98 -10.24
C LEU A 458 -14.39 -13.64 -9.70
N LYS A 459 -13.51 -12.82 -9.12
CA LYS A 459 -13.91 -11.57 -8.45
C LYS A 459 -14.24 -10.44 -9.42
N HIS A 460 -13.60 -10.44 -10.60
CA HIS A 460 -13.61 -9.32 -11.54
C HIS A 460 -14.42 -9.60 -12.82
N GLN A 461 -14.91 -10.83 -12.94
CA GLN A 461 -15.80 -11.24 -14.01
C GLN A 461 -16.98 -11.96 -13.36
N PRO A 462 -18.19 -11.89 -13.92
CA PRO A 462 -19.35 -12.58 -13.38
C PRO A 462 -19.28 -14.09 -13.68
N LEU A 463 -18.10 -14.71 -13.54
CA LEU A 463 -17.84 -16.11 -13.85
C LEU A 463 -17.73 -16.94 -12.57
N THR A 464 -18.43 -18.07 -12.58
CA THR A 464 -18.35 -19.10 -11.54
C THR A 464 -18.02 -20.43 -12.20
N LEU A 465 -16.94 -21.05 -11.75
CA LEU A 465 -16.49 -22.35 -12.21
C LEU A 465 -16.86 -23.41 -11.18
N LEU A 466 -17.50 -24.48 -11.62
CA LEU A 466 -17.93 -25.60 -10.80
C LEU A 466 -17.35 -26.89 -11.39
N LEU A 467 -16.36 -27.47 -10.71
CA LEU A 467 -15.90 -28.83 -11.01
C LEU A 467 -16.76 -29.79 -10.23
N GLU A 468 -17.64 -30.49 -10.93
CA GLU A 468 -18.66 -31.35 -10.33
C GLU A 468 -18.05 -32.65 -9.82
N LEU A 469 -18.43 -33.02 -8.61
CA LEU A 469 -17.92 -34.19 -7.92
C LEU A 469 -19.08 -35.04 -7.43
N ASP A 470 -18.99 -36.34 -7.66
CA ASP A 470 -19.86 -37.33 -7.04
C ASP A 470 -19.07 -38.25 -6.11
N ARG A 471 -19.75 -38.94 -5.20
CA ARG A 471 -19.13 -39.91 -4.31
C ARG A 471 -18.59 -41.10 -5.12
N ALA A 472 -17.33 -41.45 -4.90
CA ALA A 472 -16.85 -42.72 -5.38
C ALA A 472 -17.38 -43.82 -4.43
N ASN A 473 -18.43 -44.53 -4.83
CA ASN A 473 -19.01 -45.66 -4.07
C ASN A 473 -18.07 -46.88 -4.09
N ASP A 474 -16.86 -46.72 -3.57
CA ASP A 474 -15.77 -47.71 -3.59
C ASP A 474 -15.57 -48.43 -2.24
N GLY A 475 -16.46 -48.19 -1.28
CA GLY A 475 -16.41 -48.78 0.07
C GLY A 475 -15.34 -48.17 0.96
N GLN A 476 -14.59 -47.15 0.51
CA GLN A 476 -13.60 -46.47 1.31
C GLN A 476 -14.21 -45.24 2.01
N TYR A 477 -14.03 -45.17 3.33
CA TYR A 477 -14.53 -44.07 4.16
C TYR A 477 -13.38 -43.23 4.71
N GLY A 478 -13.62 -41.93 4.78
CA GLY A 478 -12.73 -40.98 5.44
C GLY A 478 -12.77 -41.13 6.97
N PRO A 479 -11.87 -40.42 7.67
CA PRO A 479 -11.76 -40.48 9.15
C PRO A 479 -12.99 -39.93 9.90
N PHE A 480 -13.90 -39.25 9.21
CA PHE A 480 -15.20 -38.79 9.72
C PHE A 480 -16.26 -39.20 8.71
N THR A 481 -17.44 -39.62 9.18
CA THR A 481 -18.56 -40.18 8.41
C THR A 481 -18.72 -39.57 7.00
N GLY A 482 -18.14 -40.21 6.00
CA GLY A 482 -18.06 -39.70 4.62
C GLY A 482 -17.13 -40.54 3.74
N TYR A 483 -17.28 -40.44 2.42
CA TYR A 483 -16.48 -41.22 1.46
C TYR A 483 -15.05 -40.69 1.38
N ALA A 484 -14.08 -41.58 1.28
CA ALA A 484 -12.67 -41.22 1.17
C ALA A 484 -12.34 -40.55 -0.18
N ASN A 485 -13.10 -40.90 -1.23
CA ASN A 485 -12.82 -40.52 -2.59
C ASN A 485 -14.05 -39.90 -3.27
N SER A 486 -13.81 -39.01 -4.24
CA SER A 486 -14.83 -38.45 -5.11
C SER A 486 -14.46 -38.69 -6.58
N ARG A 487 -15.46 -38.70 -7.46
CA ARG A 487 -15.29 -38.84 -8.90
C ARG A 487 -15.59 -37.50 -9.57
N LEU A 488 -14.71 -37.06 -10.46
CA LEU A 488 -14.98 -35.90 -11.32
C LEU A 488 -16.09 -36.27 -12.31
N THR A 489 -17.21 -35.55 -12.31
CA THR A 489 -18.37 -35.85 -13.17
C THR A 489 -18.58 -34.83 -14.27
N GLY A 490 -18.09 -33.60 -14.10
CA GLY A 490 -18.34 -32.54 -15.07
C GLY A 490 -17.68 -31.22 -14.72
N LEU A 491 -17.86 -30.26 -15.64
CA LEU A 491 -17.51 -28.86 -15.48
C LEU A 491 -18.73 -28.03 -15.85
N THR A 492 -19.24 -27.27 -14.88
CA THR A 492 -20.28 -26.26 -15.12
C THR A 492 -19.65 -24.87 -15.02
N VAL A 493 -19.85 -24.06 -16.06
CA VAL A 493 -19.40 -22.67 -16.14
C VAL A 493 -20.62 -21.77 -16.13
N LEU A 494 -20.69 -20.85 -15.17
CA LEU A 494 -21.79 -19.89 -15.07
C LEU A 494 -21.26 -18.48 -15.38
N ARG A 495 -21.93 -17.74 -16.26
CA ARG A 495 -21.75 -16.30 -16.49
C ARG A 495 -23.01 -15.56 -16.03
N ALA A 496 -22.86 -14.70 -15.02
CA ALA A 496 -23.95 -13.99 -14.36
C ALA A 496 -25.11 -14.93 -13.94
N GLY A 497 -24.77 -16.14 -13.48
CA GLY A 497 -25.72 -17.16 -13.05
C GLY A 497 -26.32 -18.02 -14.17
N LYS A 498 -26.01 -17.76 -15.44
CA LYS A 498 -26.45 -18.57 -16.58
C LYS A 498 -25.35 -19.52 -17.02
N THR A 499 -25.68 -20.78 -17.30
CA THR A 499 -24.73 -21.75 -17.84
C THR A 499 -24.27 -21.32 -19.24
N ILE A 500 -22.97 -21.40 -19.47
CA ILE A 500 -22.33 -21.17 -20.77
C ILE A 500 -21.44 -22.37 -21.12
N GLU A 501 -21.16 -22.54 -22.41
CA GLU A 501 -20.22 -23.56 -22.86
C GLU A 501 -18.78 -23.20 -22.48
N SER A 502 -17.93 -24.21 -22.24
CA SER A 502 -16.53 -23.97 -21.87
C SER A 502 -15.73 -23.30 -22.99
N SER A 503 -16.16 -23.43 -24.24
CA SER A 503 -15.58 -22.76 -25.41
C SER A 503 -15.87 -21.25 -25.46
N GLU A 504 -16.83 -20.76 -24.67
CA GLU A 504 -17.12 -19.34 -24.52
C GLU A 504 -16.22 -18.65 -23.48
N LEU A 505 -15.38 -19.41 -22.78
CA LEU A 505 -14.38 -18.86 -21.87
C LEU A 505 -13.25 -18.20 -22.65
N ASP A 506 -12.67 -17.16 -22.07
CA ASP A 506 -11.39 -16.65 -22.54
C ASP A 506 -10.34 -17.80 -22.54
N PRO A 507 -9.54 -17.95 -23.62
CA PRO A 507 -8.59 -19.05 -23.74
C PRO A 507 -7.57 -19.13 -22.59
N VAL A 508 -7.17 -17.99 -22.00
CA VAL A 508 -6.27 -17.97 -20.85
C VAL A 508 -7.00 -18.46 -19.61
N ILE A 509 -8.24 -18.03 -19.37
CA ILE A 509 -9.05 -18.53 -18.24
C ILE A 509 -9.26 -20.04 -18.35
N TYR A 510 -9.58 -20.56 -19.54
CA TYR A 510 -9.69 -22.00 -19.76
C TYR A 510 -8.36 -22.71 -19.47
N SER A 511 -7.24 -22.16 -19.95
CA SER A 511 -5.92 -22.75 -19.70
C SER A 511 -5.56 -22.79 -18.22
N GLU A 512 -5.85 -21.73 -17.45
CA GLU A 512 -5.61 -21.72 -16.00
C GLU A 512 -6.54 -22.67 -15.24
N LEU A 513 -7.78 -22.84 -15.71
CA LEU A 513 -8.70 -23.86 -15.20
C LEU A 513 -8.18 -25.27 -15.45
N ALA A 514 -7.76 -25.56 -16.68
CA ALA A 514 -7.19 -26.85 -17.05
C ALA A 514 -5.91 -27.15 -16.24
N ARG A 515 -5.07 -26.14 -16.00
CA ARG A 515 -3.88 -26.22 -15.14
C ARG A 515 -4.21 -26.59 -13.70
N ASP A 516 -5.26 -25.99 -13.12
CA ASP A 516 -5.72 -26.35 -11.77
C ASP A 516 -6.27 -27.78 -11.72
N VAL A 517 -7.06 -28.18 -12.74
CA VAL A 517 -7.61 -29.55 -12.86
C VAL A 517 -6.50 -30.59 -13.02
N ASP A 518 -5.52 -30.33 -13.87
CA ASP A 518 -4.36 -31.19 -14.07
C ASP A 518 -3.56 -31.40 -12.77
N LEU A 519 -3.33 -30.33 -12.01
CA LEU A 519 -2.71 -30.44 -10.69
C LEU A 519 -3.53 -31.32 -9.74
N PHE A 520 -4.86 -31.16 -9.71
CA PHE A 520 -5.72 -31.96 -8.85
C PHE A 520 -5.67 -33.43 -9.24
N ILE A 521 -5.72 -33.74 -10.53
CA ILE A 521 -5.65 -35.11 -11.03
C ILE A 521 -4.29 -35.72 -10.75
N THR A 522 -3.22 -35.06 -11.18
CA THR A 522 -1.84 -35.55 -11.04
C THR A 522 -1.47 -35.86 -9.59
N LYS A 523 -2.02 -35.11 -8.62
CA LYS A 523 -1.69 -35.28 -7.19
C LYS A 523 -2.70 -36.07 -6.38
N ALA A 524 -3.99 -36.04 -6.73
CA ALA A 524 -5.04 -36.66 -5.94
C ALA A 524 -5.64 -37.92 -6.58
N LYS A 525 -5.27 -38.30 -7.81
CA LYS A 525 -5.80 -39.49 -8.49
C LYS A 525 -5.57 -40.75 -7.66
N VAL A 526 -6.60 -41.60 -7.61
CA VAL A 526 -6.60 -42.92 -6.98
C VAL A 526 -6.98 -43.95 -8.05
N GLU A 527 -6.41 -45.15 -7.97
CA GLU A 527 -6.70 -46.25 -8.89
C GLU A 527 -8.13 -46.82 -8.73
#